data_AF-A0A0A0BFB4-F1
#
_entry.id   AF-A0A0A0BFB4-F1
#
_cell.length_a   1.000
_cell.length_b   1.000
_cell.length_c   1.000
_cell.angle_alpha   90.00
_cell.angle_beta   90.00
_cell.angle_gamma   90.00
#
_symmetry.space_group_name_H-M   'P 1'
#
loop_
_entity.id
_entity.type
_entity.pdbx_description
1 polymer ?
#
loop_
_entity_poly.entity_id
_entity_poly.type
_entity_poly.pdbx_seq_one_letter_code
_entity_poly.pdbx_strand_id
1 'polypeptide(L)'
;MFFAYMVLRPTAATLLPPEQRLPLWSETFKLFFVWVWGAIITSLVTGFWMIHRLGGMGGVDGVGVHVHIMLLVGIFMMLIFMHVFFNPFKKLKWAVAEQDWITGRNNLTQIRKLVLLNLVLGLLTIIIGSSGRYWAG
;
A
#
# COMPACT_ATOMS: atom_id res chain seq x y z
N MET A 1 -0.71 -1.36 8.94
CA MET A 1 -2.19 -1.49 8.88
C MET A 1 -2.78 -2.27 10.03
N PHE A 2 -2.19 -3.41 10.41
CA PHE A 2 -2.61 -4.19 11.59
C PHE A 2 -2.75 -3.32 12.85
N PHE A 3 -1.70 -2.58 13.23
CA PHE A 3 -1.73 -1.65 14.38
C PHE A 3 -2.86 -0.61 14.30
N ALA A 4 -3.03 0.02 13.13
CA ALA A 4 -4.06 1.04 12.94
C ALA A 4 -5.48 0.46 13.09
N TYR A 5 -5.71 -0.76 12.61
CA TYR A 5 -7.01 -1.43 12.68
C TYR A 5 -7.31 -2.05 14.04
N MET A 6 -6.33 -2.71 14.64
CA MET A 6 -6.49 -3.51 15.86
C MET A 6 -6.28 -2.71 17.14
N VAL A 7 -5.45 -1.67 17.11
CA VAL A 7 -5.05 -0.92 18.32
C VAL A 7 -5.54 0.52 18.24
N LEU A 8 -5.17 1.25 17.18
CA LEU A 8 -5.47 2.69 17.10
C LEU A 8 -6.98 2.98 17.01
N ARG A 9 -7.73 2.18 16.24
CA ARG A 9 -9.18 2.36 16.05
C ARG A 9 -10.00 2.20 17.35
N PRO A 10 -9.90 1.09 18.11
CA PRO A 10 -10.68 0.95 19.34
C PRO A 10 -10.27 1.99 20.38
N THR A 11 -8.98 2.28 20.53
CA THR A 11 -8.48 3.27 21.48
C THR A 11 -8.91 4.70 21.14
N ALA A 12 -8.90 5.08 19.86
CA ALA A 12 -9.43 6.38 19.43
C ALA A 12 -10.96 6.46 19.56
N ALA A 13 -11.66 5.33 19.49
CA ALA A 13 -13.10 5.28 19.69
C ALA A 13 -13.51 5.43 21.17
N THR A 14 -12.66 5.03 22.11
CA THR A 14 -12.90 5.17 23.55
C THR A 14 -12.39 6.49 24.12
N LEU A 15 -11.23 6.99 23.67
CA LEU A 15 -10.58 8.15 24.28
C LEU A 15 -10.88 9.49 23.59
N LEU A 16 -11.22 9.50 22.29
CA LEU A 16 -11.36 10.76 21.53
C LEU A 16 -12.81 11.08 21.15
N PRO A 17 -13.21 12.37 21.25
CA PRO A 17 -14.46 12.86 20.66
C PRO A 17 -14.52 12.54 19.16
N PRO A 18 -15.73 12.39 18.58
CA PRO A 18 -15.90 12.05 17.15
C PRO A 18 -15.12 12.98 16.21
N GLU A 19 -15.04 14.26 16.59
CA GLU A 19 -14.43 15.38 15.87
C GLU A 19 -12.90 15.24 15.76
N GLN A 20 -12.24 14.74 16.82
CA GLN A 20 -10.78 14.63 16.88
C GLN A 20 -10.25 13.33 16.25
N ARG A 21 -11.13 12.35 15.96
CA ARG A 21 -10.73 11.07 15.36
C ARG A 21 -10.18 11.25 13.94
N LEU A 22 -10.84 12.07 13.12
CA LEU A 22 -10.46 12.27 11.71
C LEU A 22 -9.10 12.96 11.53
N PRO A 23 -8.77 14.03 12.29
CA PRO A 23 -7.42 14.62 12.32
C PRO A 23 -6.33 13.61 12.70
N LEU A 24 -6.56 12.80 13.74
CA LEU A 24 -5.61 11.76 14.16
C LEU A 24 -5.32 10.78 13.01
N TRP A 25 -6.37 10.32 12.33
CA TRP A 25 -6.23 9.44 11.17
C TRP A 25 -5.49 10.12 10.01
N SER A 26 -5.75 11.39 9.75
CA SER A 26 -5.07 12.16 8.70
C SER A 26 -3.55 12.22 8.93
N GLU A 27 -3.12 12.63 10.12
CA GLU A 27 -1.69 12.72 10.45
C GLU A 27 -1.03 11.32 10.55
N THR A 28 -1.75 10.32 11.06
CA THR A 28 -1.23 8.94 11.08
C THR A 28 -0.98 8.41 9.65
N PHE A 29 -1.93 8.62 8.73
CA PHE A 29 -1.76 8.19 7.35
C PHE A 29 -0.66 8.96 6.62
N LYS A 30 -0.49 10.24 6.92
CA LYS A 30 0.60 11.06 6.36
C LYS A 30 1.97 10.44 6.64
N LEU A 31 2.25 10.11 7.89
CA LEU A 31 3.51 9.47 8.28
C LEU A 31 3.62 8.06 7.70
N PHE A 32 2.55 7.28 7.78
CA PHE A 32 2.53 5.93 7.24
C PHE A 32 2.83 5.90 5.73
N PHE A 33 2.24 6.80 4.95
CA PHE A 33 2.43 6.84 3.50
C PHE A 33 3.85 7.24 3.09
N VAL A 34 4.56 8.08 3.86
CA VAL A 34 5.97 8.37 3.62
C VAL A 34 6.83 7.10 3.72
N TRP A 35 6.59 6.28 4.75
CA TRP A 35 7.27 4.99 4.90
C TRP A 35 6.90 4.00 3.78
N VAL A 36 5.64 3.98 3.34
CA VAL A 36 5.22 3.13 2.21
C VAL A 36 5.91 3.55 0.92
N TRP A 37 6.04 4.84 0.64
CA TRP A 37 6.82 5.34 -0.49
C TRP A 37 8.27 4.86 -0.44
N GLY A 38 8.93 4.97 0.71
CA GLY A 38 10.28 4.46 0.91
C GLY A 38 10.40 2.95 0.64
N ALA A 39 9.43 2.16 1.11
CA ALA A 39 9.39 0.73 0.86
C ALA A 39 9.15 0.38 -0.62
N ILE A 40 8.26 1.08 -1.32
CA ILE A 40 8.01 0.90 -2.75
C ILE A 40 9.28 1.21 -3.55
N ILE A 41 9.92 2.35 -3.29
CA ILE A 41 11.15 2.74 -4.00
C ILE A 41 12.26 1.72 -3.74
N THR A 42 12.47 1.32 -2.48
CA THR A 42 13.48 0.32 -2.12
C THR A 42 13.21 -1.02 -2.80
N SER A 43 11.95 -1.46 -2.84
CA SER A 43 11.55 -2.71 -3.50
C SER A 43 11.78 -2.66 -5.02
N LEU A 44 11.48 -1.54 -5.68
CA LEU A 44 11.76 -1.37 -7.10
C LEU A 44 13.26 -1.35 -7.38
N VAL A 45 14.03 -0.57 -6.63
CA VAL A 45 15.49 -0.48 -6.81
C VAL A 45 16.15 -1.84 -6.62
N THR A 46 15.78 -2.57 -5.56
CA THR A 46 16.32 -3.91 -5.29
C THR A 46 15.86 -4.93 -6.34
N GLY A 47 14.59 -4.89 -6.77
CA GLY A 47 14.07 -5.75 -7.83
C GLY A 47 14.76 -5.54 -9.18
N PHE A 48 14.90 -4.29 -9.63
CA PHE A 48 15.61 -3.96 -10.86
C PHE A 48 17.11 -4.29 -10.78
N TRP A 49 17.74 -4.05 -9.63
CA TRP A 49 19.14 -4.41 -9.40
C TRP A 49 19.37 -5.92 -9.51
N MET A 50 18.44 -6.72 -8.98
CA MET A 50 18.49 -8.19 -9.07
C MET A 50 18.30 -8.68 -10.52
N ILE A 51 17.36 -8.10 -11.28
CA ILE A 51 17.18 -8.40 -12.71
C ILE A 51 18.44 -8.07 -13.51
N HIS A 52 19.08 -6.94 -13.22
CA HIS A 52 20.33 -6.55 -13.88
C HIS A 52 21.49 -7.49 -13.54
N ARG A 53 21.57 -7.96 -12.28
CA ARG A 53 22.57 -8.95 -11.83
C ARG A 53 22.39 -10.35 -12.40
N LEU A 54 21.15 -10.77 -12.70
CA LEU A 54 20.79 -12.11 -13.19
C LEU A 54 20.85 -12.25 -14.73
N GLY A 55 21.45 -11.30 -15.46
CA GLY A 55 21.64 -11.41 -16.93
C GLY A 55 20.63 -10.63 -17.78
N GLY A 56 19.80 -9.78 -17.17
CA GLY A 56 18.88 -8.90 -17.90
C GLY A 56 17.57 -9.56 -18.31
N MET A 57 16.72 -8.78 -19.00
CA MET A 57 15.33 -9.15 -19.33
C MET A 57 15.18 -10.01 -20.61
N GLY A 58 16.30 -10.44 -21.23
CA GLY A 58 16.30 -11.00 -22.59
C GLY A 58 17.17 -12.24 -22.83
N GLY A 59 17.70 -12.91 -21.80
CA GLY A 59 18.43 -14.17 -21.97
C GLY A 59 17.51 -15.38 -22.01
N VAL A 60 17.84 -16.38 -22.82
CA VAL A 60 17.10 -17.66 -22.96
C VAL A 60 17.18 -18.53 -21.68
N ASP A 61 18.07 -18.15 -20.75
CA ASP A 61 18.20 -18.62 -19.36
C ASP A 61 17.65 -17.60 -18.32
N GLY A 62 16.93 -16.60 -18.81
CA GLY A 62 16.55 -15.39 -18.10
C GLY A 62 15.34 -15.55 -17.20
N VAL A 63 15.26 -14.63 -16.24
CA VAL A 63 14.21 -14.45 -15.24
C VAL A 63 12.82 -14.87 -15.75
N GLY A 64 12.33 -16.05 -15.33
CA GLY A 64 11.14 -16.69 -15.88
C GLY A 64 9.88 -15.81 -15.83
N VAL A 65 8.88 -16.14 -16.67
CA VAL A 65 7.59 -15.41 -16.85
C VAL A 65 6.95 -14.98 -15.52
N HIS A 66 7.12 -15.78 -14.47
CA HIS A 66 6.70 -15.47 -13.10
C HIS A 66 7.17 -14.11 -12.58
N VAL A 67 8.39 -13.68 -12.90
CA VAL A 67 8.91 -12.40 -12.42
C VAL A 67 8.37 -11.23 -13.22
N HIS A 68 8.04 -11.42 -14.50
CA HIS A 68 7.33 -10.39 -15.27
C HIS A 68 5.91 -10.19 -14.74
N ILE A 69 5.21 -11.29 -14.41
CA ILE A 69 3.91 -11.24 -13.74
C ILE A 69 4.03 -10.56 -12.38
N MET A 70 5.04 -10.92 -11.58
CA MET A 70 5.29 -10.32 -10.27
C MET A 70 5.61 -8.82 -10.35
N LEU A 71 6.38 -8.40 -11.35
CA LEU A 71 6.66 -6.99 -11.62
C LEU A 71 5.38 -6.24 -12.03
N LEU A 72 4.57 -6.82 -12.92
CA LEU A 72 3.31 -6.22 -13.37
C LEU A 72 2.32 -6.06 -12.22
N VAL A 73 2.22 -7.07 -11.34
CA VAL A 73 1.43 -6.99 -10.11
C VAL A 73 1.96 -5.90 -9.17
N GLY A 74 3.29 -5.80 -9.00
CA GLY A 74 3.91 -4.73 -8.22
C GLY A 74 3.63 -3.32 -8.76
N ILE A 75 3.64 -3.15 -10.08
CA ILE A 75 3.24 -1.89 -10.73
C ILE A 75 1.75 -1.61 -10.47
N PHE A 76 0.89 -2.63 -10.57
CA PHE A 76 -0.54 -2.47 -10.31
C PHE A 76 -0.82 -2.03 -8.87
N MET A 77 -0.12 -2.62 -7.89
CA MET A 77 -0.15 -2.18 -6.49
C MET A 77 0.30 -0.73 -6.31
N MET A 78 1.39 -0.34 -6.99
CA MET A 78 1.90 1.02 -6.96
C MET A 78 0.85 2.01 -7.49
N LEU A 79 0.16 1.68 -8.58
CA LEU A 79 -0.91 2.50 -9.14
C LEU A 79 -2.11 2.62 -8.20
N ILE A 80 -2.52 1.53 -7.55
CA ILE A 80 -3.58 1.57 -6.53
C ILE A 80 -3.16 2.49 -5.38
N PHE A 81 -1.94 2.35 -4.88
CA PHE A 81 -1.41 3.19 -3.81
C PHE A 81 -1.37 4.66 -4.21
N MET A 82 -0.90 4.95 -5.42
CA MET A 82 -0.86 6.30 -5.98
C MET A 82 -2.26 6.90 -6.05
N HIS A 83 -3.25 6.14 -6.52
CA HIS A 83 -4.66 6.57 -6.56
C HIS A 83 -5.19 6.91 -5.15
N VAL A 84 -4.88 6.08 -4.15
CA VAL A 84 -5.25 6.32 -2.74
C VAL A 84 -4.64 7.62 -2.20
N PHE A 85 -3.36 7.85 -2.51
CA PHE A 85 -2.64 9.01 -2.02
C PHE A 85 -3.13 10.32 -2.64
N PHE A 86 -3.34 10.35 -3.95
CA PHE A 86 -3.71 11.58 -4.64
C PHE A 86 -5.18 11.96 -4.50
N ASN A 87 -6.09 10.99 -4.39
CA ASN A 87 -7.53 11.26 -4.39
C ASN A 87 -8.12 11.27 -2.95
N PRO A 88 -8.39 10.11 -2.30
CA PRO A 88 -9.10 10.12 -1.03
C PRO A 88 -8.26 10.65 0.14
N PHE A 89 -6.92 10.54 0.13
CA PHE A 89 -6.09 11.13 1.19
C PHE A 89 -6.07 12.67 1.13
N LYS A 90 -5.95 13.25 -0.07
CA LYS A 90 -6.07 14.70 -0.25
C LYS A 90 -7.45 15.21 0.16
N LYS A 91 -8.51 14.49 -0.23
CA LYS A 91 -9.90 14.79 0.17
C LYS A 91 -10.12 14.66 1.68
N LEU A 92 -9.52 13.66 2.33
CA LEU A 92 -9.57 13.51 3.78
C LEU A 92 -8.93 14.71 4.49
N LYS A 93 -7.74 15.15 4.03
CA LYS A 93 -7.05 16.32 4.61
C LYS A 93 -7.87 17.60 4.43
N TRP A 94 -8.47 17.78 3.26
CA TRP A 94 -9.34 18.93 2.98
C TRP A 94 -10.61 18.89 3.84
N ALA A 95 -11.29 17.74 3.94
CA ALA A 95 -12.47 17.57 4.77
C ALA A 95 -12.20 17.81 6.26
N VAL A 96 -11.00 17.46 6.74
CA VAL A 96 -10.56 17.80 8.11
C VAL A 96 -10.36 19.31 8.29
N ALA A 97 -9.82 20.00 7.30
CA ALA A 97 -9.64 21.45 7.35
C ALA A 97 -10.97 22.21 7.31
N GLU A 98 -11.93 21.73 6.52
CA GLU A 98 -13.27 22.31 6.37
C GLU A 98 -14.26 21.83 7.45
N GLN A 99 -13.82 20.99 8.39
CA GLN A 99 -14.68 20.35 9.40
C GLN A 99 -15.85 19.53 8.80
N ASP A 100 -15.73 19.06 7.56
CA ASP A 100 -16.70 18.17 6.92
C ASP A 100 -16.47 16.71 7.35
N TRP A 101 -17.10 16.35 8.46
CA TRP A 101 -16.99 15.03 9.07
C TRP A 101 -17.68 13.91 8.27
N ILE A 102 -18.61 14.23 7.37
CA ILE A 102 -19.32 13.23 6.56
C ILE A 102 -18.42 12.82 5.39
N THR A 103 -17.92 13.80 4.64
CA THR A 103 -16.99 13.56 3.54
C THR A 103 -15.69 12.95 4.05
N GLY A 104 -15.19 13.38 5.21
CA GLY A 104 -14.01 12.79 5.86
C GLY A 104 -14.18 11.30 6.17
N ARG A 105 -15.32 10.89 6.73
CA ARG A 105 -15.61 9.48 7.05
C ARG A 105 -15.72 8.58 5.80
N ASN A 106 -16.32 9.09 4.73
CA ASN A 106 -16.45 8.35 3.48
C ASN A 106 -15.08 8.08 2.84
N ASN A 107 -14.24 9.13 2.74
CA ASN A 107 -12.88 9.00 2.21
C ASN A 107 -12.01 8.09 3.10
N LEU A 108 -12.12 8.20 4.42
CA LEU A 108 -11.43 7.32 5.37
C LEU A 108 -11.78 5.84 5.14
N THR A 109 -13.05 5.54 4.90
CA THR A 109 -13.51 4.17 4.62
C THR A 109 -12.96 3.67 3.29
N GLN A 110 -12.92 4.53 2.27
CA GLN A 110 -12.35 4.21 0.96
C GLN A 110 -10.84 3.92 1.04
N ILE A 111 -10.07 4.77 1.75
CA ILE A 111 -8.64 4.55 1.99
C ILE A 111 -8.43 3.17 2.61
N ARG A 112 -9.19 2.83 3.65
CA ARG A 112 -9.06 1.54 4.33
C ARG A 112 -9.31 0.35 3.42
N LYS A 113 -10.37 0.40 2.58
CA LYS A 113 -10.68 -0.68 1.62
C LYS A 113 -9.56 -0.86 0.61
N LEU A 114 -9.07 0.22 0.02
CA LEU A 114 -8.02 0.17 -1.00
C LEU A 114 -6.68 -0.28 -0.40
N VAL A 115 -6.36 0.17 0.81
CA VAL A 115 -5.15 -0.28 1.51
C VAL A 115 -5.25 -1.75 1.91
N LEU A 116 -6.43 -2.23 2.34
CA LEU A 116 -6.65 -3.65 2.62
C LEU A 116 -6.48 -4.48 1.34
N LEU A 117 -7.05 -4.03 0.22
CA LEU A 117 -6.85 -4.66 -1.09
C LEU A 117 -5.36 -4.75 -1.43
N ASN A 118 -4.61 -3.66 -1.25
CA ASN A 118 -3.17 -3.64 -1.51
C ASN A 118 -2.40 -4.62 -0.60
N LEU A 119 -2.81 -4.75 0.66
CA LEU A 119 -2.23 -5.71 1.60
C LEU A 119 -2.49 -7.16 1.16
N VAL A 120 -3.73 -7.47 0.75
CA VAL A 120 -4.11 -8.80 0.25
C VAL A 120 -3.32 -9.14 -1.01
N LEU A 121 -3.26 -8.21 -1.97
CA LEU A 121 -2.42 -8.37 -3.16
C LEU A 121 -0.95 -8.58 -2.75
N GLY A 122 -0.45 -7.86 -1.75
CA GLY A 122 0.91 -7.97 -1.23
C GLY A 122 1.21 -9.37 -0.72
N LEU A 123 0.30 -9.92 0.09
CA LEU A 123 0.38 -11.30 0.58
C LEU A 123 0.32 -12.31 -0.57
N LEU A 124 -0.58 -12.14 -1.53
CA LEU A 124 -0.65 -12.99 -2.72
C LEU A 124 0.66 -12.95 -3.51
N THR A 125 1.28 -11.78 -3.63
CA THR A 125 2.55 -11.62 -4.35
C THR A 125 3.70 -12.28 -3.61
N ILE A 126 3.72 -12.24 -2.27
CA ILE A 126 4.69 -12.99 -1.47
C ILE A 126 4.47 -14.50 -1.63
N ILE A 127 3.22 -14.96 -1.63
CA ILE A 127 2.89 -16.38 -1.86
C ILE A 127 3.36 -16.81 -3.25
N ILE A 128 3.04 -16.05 -4.30
CA ILE A 128 3.47 -16.35 -5.68
C ILE A 128 5.00 -16.30 -5.82
N GLY A 129 5.64 -15.28 -5.24
CA GLY A 129 7.10 -15.12 -5.28
C GLY A 129 7.84 -16.22 -4.53
N SER A 130 7.32 -16.69 -3.40
CA SER A 130 7.89 -17.81 -2.64
C SER A 130 7.53 -19.18 -3.25
N SER A 131 6.33 -19.32 -3.82
CA SER A 131 5.90 -20.53 -4.52
C SER A 131 6.58 -20.70 -5.87
N GLY A 132 7.06 -19.62 -6.50
CA GLY A 132 7.80 -19.68 -7.77
C GLY A 132 9.03 -20.59 -7.71
N ARG A 133 9.64 -20.76 -6.52
CA ARG A 133 10.72 -21.73 -6.31
C ARG A 133 10.28 -23.20 -6.44
N TYR A 134 8.99 -23.49 -6.29
CA TYR A 134 8.39 -24.82 -6.44
C TYR A 134 7.76 -25.06 -7.82
N TRP A 135 7.64 -24.02 -8.66
CA TRP A 135 7.11 -24.14 -10.03
C TRP A 135 8.23 -24.37 -11.06
N ALA A 136 9.49 -24.31 -10.64
CA ALA A 136 10.69 -24.63 -11.42
C ALA A 136 11.20 -26.06 -11.13
N GLY A 137 10.30 -26.97 -10.76
CA GLY A 137 10.56 -28.41 -10.61
C GLY A 137 10.05 -29.18 -11.82
#